data_AF-A0AB73KNG0-F1
#
_entry.id   AF-A0AB73KNG0-F1
#
_cell.length_a   1.000
_cell.length_b   1.000
_cell.length_c   1.000
_cell.angle_alpha   90.00
_cell.angle_beta   90.00
_cell.angle_gamma   90.00
#
_symmetry.space_group_name_H-M   'P 1'
#
loop_
_entity.id
_entity.type
_entity.pdbx_description
1 polymer ?
#
loop_
_entity_poly.entity_id
_entity_poly.type
_entity_poly.pdbx_seq_one_letter_code
_entity_poly.pdbx_strand_id
1 'polypeptide(L)'
;MTDLGYDLGALDAFTGQLTRIKQGLESSHSVIDSFDSDYGDGRVRDAMHHFEKRWRDGRGHVENTAGVLSSMVTEAVKAYTKVDEDLAKQLRDGTKAPQ
;
A
#
# COMPACT_ATOMS: atom_id res chain seq x y z
N MET A 1 28.53 -3.07 -9.53
CA MET A 1 27.21 -2.76 -10.11
C MET A 1 26.21 -2.95 -9.00
N THR A 2 25.78 -1.85 -8.40
CA THR A 2 24.92 -1.80 -7.22
C THR A 2 23.50 -2.21 -7.62
N ASP A 3 23.22 -3.49 -7.46
CA ASP A 3 22.10 -3.99 -6.67
C ASP A 3 20.75 -3.26 -6.78
N LEU A 4 20.22 -3.07 -7.99
CA LEU A 4 18.81 -2.76 -8.22
C LEU A 4 17.88 -3.92 -7.82
N GLY A 5 18.42 -5.14 -7.70
CA GLY A 5 17.69 -6.34 -7.31
C GLY A 5 17.29 -6.39 -5.83
N TYR A 6 18.09 -5.78 -4.94
CA TYR A 6 17.78 -5.78 -3.50
C TYR A 6 16.62 -4.85 -3.13
N ASP A 7 16.30 -3.84 -3.94
CA ASP A 7 15.24 -2.89 -3.59
C ASP A 7 13.85 -3.34 -4.06
N LEU A 8 13.73 -4.13 -5.14
CA LEU A 8 12.44 -4.63 -5.62
C LEU A 8 11.74 -5.58 -4.63
N GLY A 9 12.51 -6.46 -3.99
CA GLY A 9 11.99 -7.36 -2.96
C GLY A 9 11.57 -6.62 -1.68
N ALA A 10 12.30 -5.57 -1.30
CA ALA A 10 11.95 -4.72 -0.16
C ALA A 10 10.67 -3.91 -0.42
N LEU A 11 10.50 -3.42 -1.65
CA LEU A 11 9.33 -2.69 -2.10
C LEU A 11 8.06 -3.57 -2.16
N ASP A 12 8.19 -4.82 -2.59
CA ASP A 12 7.09 -5.78 -2.57
C ASP A 12 6.71 -6.17 -1.12
N ALA A 13 7.71 -6.40 -0.26
CA ALA A 13 7.48 -6.64 1.16
C ALA A 13 6.78 -5.46 1.86
N PHE A 14 7.16 -4.23 1.54
CA PHE A 14 6.53 -3.01 2.04
C PHE A 14 5.07 -2.90 1.56
N THR A 15 4.80 -3.23 0.30
CA THR A 15 3.42 -3.29 -0.23
C THR A 15 2.57 -4.30 0.55
N GLY A 16 3.11 -5.50 0.81
CA GLY A 16 2.42 -6.51 1.63
C GLY A 16 2.16 -6.05 3.09
N GLN A 17 3.05 -5.27 3.68
CA GLN A 17 2.83 -4.66 5.00
C GLN A 17 1.68 -3.64 4.97
N LEU A 18 1.62 -2.78 3.96
CA LEU A 18 0.53 -1.81 3.78
C LEU A 18 -0.83 -2.51 3.60
N THR A 19 -0.88 -3.63 2.86
CA THR A 19 -2.10 -4.43 2.72
C THR A 19 -2.57 -5.02 4.06
N ARG A 20 -1.66 -5.52 4.90
CA ARG A 20 -2.03 -6.02 6.24
C ARG A 20 -2.55 -4.93 7.15
N ILE A 21 -1.96 -3.73 7.09
CA ILE A 21 -2.44 -2.56 7.84
C ILE A 21 -3.88 -2.22 7.41
N LYS A 22 -4.15 -2.19 6.10
CA LYS A 22 -5.51 -1.99 5.57
C LYS A 22 -6.51 -3.03 6.13
N GLN A 23 -6.15 -4.31 6.09
CA GLN A 23 -7.02 -5.39 6.60
C GLN A 23 -7.26 -5.29 8.11
N GLY A 24 -6.24 -4.95 8.90
CA GLY A 24 -6.38 -4.75 10.36
C GLY A 24 -7.27 -3.56 10.70
N LEU A 25 -7.20 -2.49 9.90
CA LEU A 25 -8.13 -1.39 10.00
C LEU A 25 -9.56 -1.89 9.70
N GLU A 26 -9.81 -2.57 8.58
CA GLU A 26 -11.13 -3.14 8.21
C GLU A 26 -11.74 -4.02 9.30
N SER A 27 -10.95 -4.93 9.89
CA SER A 27 -11.38 -5.76 11.02
C SER A 27 -11.89 -4.95 12.21
N SER A 28 -11.25 -3.82 12.53
CA SER A 28 -11.63 -2.98 13.68
C SER A 28 -13.00 -2.29 13.50
N HIS A 29 -13.44 -2.09 12.26
CA HIS A 29 -14.78 -1.54 11.94
C HIS A 29 -15.90 -2.51 12.33
N SER A 30 -15.73 -3.80 11.97
CA SER A 30 -16.71 -4.85 12.28
C SER A 30 -16.98 -4.99 13.77
N VAL A 31 -16.01 -4.65 14.62
CA VAL A 31 -16.15 -4.77 16.07
C VAL A 31 -16.99 -3.62 16.64
N ILE A 32 -16.82 -2.39 16.15
CA ILE A 32 -17.54 -1.23 16.70
C ILE A 32 -19.03 -1.26 16.34
N ASP A 33 -19.37 -1.61 15.09
CA ASP A 33 -20.77 -1.77 14.65
C ASP A 33 -21.51 -2.83 15.46
N SER A 34 -20.80 -3.88 15.92
CA SER A 34 -21.40 -4.98 16.67
C SER A 34 -21.90 -4.59 18.06
N PHE A 35 -21.48 -3.43 18.60
CA PHE A 35 -21.88 -2.96 19.93
C PHE A 35 -22.96 -1.88 19.92
N ASP A 36 -23.42 -1.42 18.75
CA ASP A 36 -24.33 -0.26 18.64
C ASP A 36 -25.69 -0.48 19.36
N SER A 37 -26.17 -1.73 19.40
CA SER A 37 -27.40 -2.09 20.13
C SER A 37 -27.24 -2.19 21.65
N ASP A 38 -26.01 -2.30 22.16
CA ASP A 38 -25.72 -2.59 23.56
C ASP A 38 -25.45 -1.33 24.40
N TYR A 39 -25.39 -0.16 23.76
CA TYR A 39 -25.21 1.11 24.46
C TYR A 39 -26.52 1.57 25.13
N GLY A 40 -26.60 1.37 26.45
CA GLY A 40 -27.74 1.71 27.29
C GLY A 40 -27.91 3.19 27.68
N ASP A 41 -26.91 4.06 27.43
CA ASP A 41 -26.98 5.53 27.64
C ASP A 41 -26.72 6.27 26.32
N GLY A 42 -27.61 7.21 25.97
CA GLY A 42 -27.55 7.96 24.71
C GLY A 42 -26.28 8.79 24.52
N ARG A 43 -25.66 9.28 25.60
CA ARG A 43 -24.39 10.03 25.51
C ARG A 43 -23.21 9.13 25.18
N VAL A 44 -23.23 7.89 25.67
CA VAL A 44 -22.21 6.89 25.32
C VAL A 44 -22.36 6.51 23.85
N ARG A 45 -23.59 6.32 23.37
CA ARG A 45 -23.87 6.08 21.96
C ARG A 45 -23.37 7.21 21.06
N ASP A 46 -23.68 8.46 21.39
CA ASP A 46 -23.21 9.63 20.61
C ASP A 46 -21.69 9.75 20.61
N ALA A 47 -21.03 9.51 21.74
CA ALA A 47 -19.57 9.51 21.83
C ALA A 47 -18.94 8.39 20.99
N MET A 48 -19.57 7.21 20.97
CA MET A 48 -19.14 6.08 20.15
C MET A 48 -19.32 6.34 18.65
N HIS A 49 -20.46 6.91 18.23
CA HIS A 49 -20.64 7.34 16.85
C HIS A 49 -19.64 8.42 16.41
N HIS A 50 -19.35 9.39 17.29
CA HIS A 50 -18.33 10.40 16.99
C HIS A 50 -16.93 9.80 16.86
N PHE A 51 -16.59 8.85 17.73
CA PHE A 51 -15.36 8.09 17.65
C PHE A 51 -15.28 7.29 16.35
N GLU A 52 -16.31 6.51 16.04
CA GLU A 52 -16.42 5.69 14.83
C GLU A 52 -16.27 6.53 13.56
N LYS A 53 -16.97 7.68 13.47
CA LYS A 53 -16.87 8.60 12.34
C LYS A 53 -15.43 9.12 12.16
N ARG A 54 -14.79 9.58 13.24
CA ARG A 54 -13.41 10.09 13.17
C ARG A 54 -12.40 8.98 12.88
N TRP A 55 -12.61 7.81 13.44
CA TRP A 55 -11.82 6.63 13.16
C TRP A 55 -11.93 6.27 11.68
N ARG A 56 -13.14 6.26 11.11
CA ARG A 56 -13.43 6.03 9.69
C ARG A 56 -12.73 7.04 8.78
N ASP A 57 -12.80 8.31 9.11
CA ASP A 57 -12.16 9.36 8.32
C ASP A 57 -10.62 9.21 8.37
N GLY A 58 -10.07 8.94 9.56
CA GLY A 58 -8.64 8.73 9.77
C GLY A 58 -8.09 7.50 9.04
N ARG A 59 -8.78 6.36 9.11
CA ARG A 59 -8.39 5.14 8.37
C ARG A 59 -8.50 5.33 6.86
N GLY A 60 -9.51 6.05 6.37
CA GLY A 60 -9.68 6.30 4.94
C GLY A 60 -8.52 7.13 4.39
N HIS A 61 -8.04 8.09 5.19
CA HIS A 61 -6.82 8.83 4.86
C HIS A 61 -5.57 7.93 4.82
N VAL A 62 -5.38 7.06 5.82
CA VAL A 62 -4.24 6.12 5.85
C VAL A 62 -4.28 5.14 4.68
N GLU A 63 -5.45 4.58 4.38
CA GLU A 63 -5.65 3.65 3.26
C GLU A 63 -5.35 4.32 1.92
N ASN A 64 -5.85 5.53 1.69
CA ASN A 64 -5.58 6.27 0.47
C ASN A 64 -4.08 6.56 0.31
N THR A 65 -3.43 7.04 1.37
CA THR A 65 -1.98 7.31 1.35
C THR A 65 -1.18 6.03 1.07
N ALA A 66 -1.54 4.92 1.70
CA ALA A 66 -0.92 3.62 1.45
C ALA A 66 -1.11 3.15 0.00
N GLY A 67 -2.30 3.32 -0.58
CA GLY A 67 -2.58 3.00 -1.97
C GLY A 67 -1.77 3.85 -2.95
N VAL A 68 -1.63 5.15 -2.69
CA VAL A 68 -0.78 6.06 -3.47
C VAL A 68 0.67 5.61 -3.42
N LEU A 69 1.21 5.33 -2.22
CA LEU A 69 2.60 4.85 -2.07
C LEU A 69 2.83 3.53 -2.81
N SER A 70 1.91 2.57 -2.67
CA SER A 70 1.99 1.30 -3.39
C SER A 70 1.99 1.48 -4.92
N SER A 71 1.21 2.44 -5.42
CA SER A 71 1.14 2.76 -6.86
C SER A 71 2.45 3.39 -7.35
N MET A 72 2.98 4.37 -6.62
CA MET A 72 4.28 5.00 -6.93
C MET A 72 5.41 3.98 -6.94
N VAL A 73 5.43 3.08 -5.97
CA VAL A 73 6.41 1.99 -5.89
C VAL A 73 6.28 1.08 -7.11
N THR A 74 5.07 0.64 -7.45
CA THR A 74 4.83 -0.21 -8.63
C THR A 74 5.29 0.46 -9.93
N GLU A 75 5.05 1.77 -10.07
CA GLU A 75 5.51 2.54 -11.22
C GLU A 75 7.03 2.65 -11.28
N ALA A 76 7.67 2.90 -10.14
CA ALA A 76 9.13 2.93 -10.04
C ALA A 76 9.73 1.59 -10.46
N VAL A 77 9.22 0.47 -9.94
CA VAL A 77 9.66 -0.89 -10.34
C VAL A 77 9.54 -1.08 -11.85
N LYS A 78 8.39 -0.75 -12.44
CA LYS A 78 8.18 -0.86 -13.90
C LYS A 78 9.19 -0.02 -14.69
N ALA A 79 9.45 1.20 -14.24
CA ALA A 79 10.40 2.10 -14.88
C ALA A 79 11.83 1.53 -14.83
N TYR A 80 12.28 1.04 -13.67
CA TYR A 80 13.60 0.43 -13.52
C TYR A 80 13.77 -0.83 -14.35
N THR A 81 12.80 -1.76 -14.31
CA THR A 81 12.85 -2.98 -15.13
C THR A 81 12.94 -2.64 -16.62
N LYS A 82 12.19 -1.64 -17.08
CA LYS A 82 12.24 -1.21 -18.49
C LYS A 82 13.61 -0.64 -18.86
N VAL A 83 14.20 0.19 -18.01
CA VAL A 83 15.54 0.75 -18.24
C VAL A 83 16.59 -0.36 -18.33
N ASP A 84 16.52 -1.35 -17.45
CA ASP A 84 17.42 -2.51 -17.47
C ASP A 84 17.24 -3.36 -18.74
N GLU A 85 16.00 -3.60 -19.17
CA GLU A 85 15.70 -4.33 -20.42
C GLU A 85 16.22 -3.59 -21.66
N ASP A 86 16.00 -2.27 -21.73
CA ASP A 86 16.46 -1.43 -22.83
C ASP A 86 17.99 -1.40 -22.89
N LEU A 87 18.67 -1.29 -21.74
CA LEU A 87 20.13 -1.35 -21.65
C LEU A 87 20.66 -2.72 -22.08
N ALA A 88 20.06 -3.82 -21.59
CA ALA A 88 20.43 -5.17 -21.98
C ALA A 88 20.21 -5.44 -23.47
N LYS A 89 19.19 -4.83 -24.08
CA LYS A 89 18.97 -4.87 -25.52
C LYS A 89 20.05 -4.10 -26.29
N GLN A 90 20.35 -2.86 -25.89
CA GLN A 90 21.42 -2.06 -26.51
C GLN A 90 22.78 -2.75 -26.44
N LEU A 91 23.11 -3.39 -25.31
CA LEU A 91 24.35 -4.15 -25.17
C LEU A 91 24.40 -5.37 -26.10
N ARG A 92 23.29 -6.09 -26.26
CA ARG A 92 23.17 -7.24 -27.20
C ARG A 92 23.23 -6.81 -28.66
N ASP A 93 22.62 -5.69 -29.01
CA ASP A 93 22.57 -5.19 -30.38
C ASP A 93 23.92 -4.53 -30.76
N GLY A 94 24.56 -3.84 -29.82
CA GLY A 94 25.90 -3.26 -29.99
C GLY A 94 27.03 -4.29 -30.04
N THR A 95 26.83 -5.50 -29.47
CA THR A 95 27.75 -6.64 -29.67
C THR A 95 27.51 -7.41 -30.97
N LYS A 96 26.44 -7.11 -31.72
CA LYS A 96 26.01 -7.86 -32.91
C LYS A 96 26.28 -7.17 -34.27
N ALA A 97 27.12 -6.14 -34.36
CA ALA A 97 27.50 -5.55 -35.64
C ALA A 97 29.02 -5.28 -35.76
N PRO A 98 29.65 -5.50 -36.94
CA PRO A 98 29.69 -6.75 -37.72
C PRO A 98 31.14 -7.24 -37.93
N GLN A 99 31.32 -8.56 -38.14
CA GLN A 99 32.44 -9.12 -38.92
C GLN A 99 31.92 -9.49 -40.31
#